data_AF-A0A0D2R4V9-F1
#
_entry.id   AF-A0A0D2R4V9-F1
#
_cell.length_a   1.000
_cell.length_b   1.000
_cell.length_c   1.000
_cell.angle_alpha   90.00
_cell.angle_beta   90.00
_cell.angle_gamma   90.00
#
_symmetry.space_group_name_H-M   'P 1'
#
loop_
_entity.id
_entity.type
_entity.pdbx_description
1 polymer ?
#
loop_
_entity_poly.entity_id
_entity_poly.type
_entity_poly.pdbx_seq_one_letter_code
_entity_poly.pdbx_strand_id
1 'polypeptide(L)'
;MGASSSTEQPASAEQRELENIAASTGALPLLQKSFPNLSDPQTNAISVQTLQQCFHLCYEDPVCESQQKPESFPRLLDHLGSSIVDLFFLSEKGGINWLGFLGGYVKCCGRMSTSMSLNILLRIFAMAVKKLGLSSNLEFEPDDADCKINGSLLPSDLLLLLWMCWAMLWNARTLKSSERKGNLLLPDINHLVLSAVVACAEVDSSFDLWNCDIVGLDVQLPVGKFLNWAITTAPILSDCLTQYVNRRLQISVLAEDEAGSSESISGDMSPNASQALLLTRGRAWAISLAPRSTITEEILKLCFSADIVGTDENLLYRFVISPLIL
;
A
#
# COMPACT_ATOMS: atom_id res chain seq x y z
N MET A 1 -48.53 -30.97 12.32
CA MET A 1 -47.59 -30.89 11.18
C MET A 1 -46.95 -29.51 11.22
N GLY A 2 -45.62 -29.46 11.18
CA GLY A 2 -44.80 -28.38 11.75
C GLY A 2 -44.85 -27.06 11.01
N ALA A 3 -44.82 -25.97 11.79
CA ALA A 3 -44.42 -24.65 11.32
C ALA A 3 -42.93 -24.50 11.61
N SER A 4 -42.10 -24.50 10.56
CA SER A 4 -40.68 -24.15 10.65
C SER A 4 -40.58 -22.64 10.91
N SER A 5 -40.34 -22.29 12.17
CA SER A 5 -39.93 -20.95 12.57
C SER A 5 -38.44 -20.79 12.26
N SER A 6 -38.10 -20.29 11.07
CA SER A 6 -36.76 -19.78 10.81
C SER A 6 -36.57 -18.49 11.60
N THR A 7 -35.84 -18.54 12.71
CA THR A 7 -35.36 -17.35 13.42
C THR A 7 -34.14 -16.80 12.69
N GLU A 8 -34.36 -16.09 11.59
CA GLU A 8 -33.38 -15.07 11.17
C GLU A 8 -33.49 -13.93 12.17
N GLN A 9 -32.54 -13.85 13.10
CA GLN A 9 -32.38 -12.65 13.91
C GLN A 9 -32.09 -11.48 12.95
N PRO A 10 -32.88 -10.40 12.97
CA PRO A 10 -32.61 -9.27 12.11
C PRO A 10 -31.25 -8.69 12.49
N ALA A 11 -30.33 -8.63 11.52
CA ALA A 11 -29.05 -7.94 11.67
C ALA A 11 -29.27 -6.56 12.29
N SER A 12 -28.43 -6.19 13.26
CA SER A 12 -28.53 -4.89 13.94
C SER A 12 -28.47 -3.75 12.91
N ALA A 13 -29.07 -2.59 13.23
CA ALA A 13 -29.04 -1.44 12.33
C ALA A 13 -27.61 -1.04 11.94
N GLU A 14 -26.68 -1.14 12.90
CA GLU A 14 -25.25 -0.90 12.72
C GLU A 14 -24.60 -1.89 11.73
N GLN A 15 -24.89 -3.20 11.87
CA GLN A 15 -24.36 -4.20 10.93
C GLN A 15 -24.83 -3.91 9.50
N ARG A 16 -26.12 -3.61 9.32
CA ARG A 16 -26.68 -3.29 7.99
C ARG A 16 -26.05 -2.05 7.38
N GLU A 17 -25.77 -1.03 8.18
CA GLU A 17 -25.08 0.17 7.72
C GLU A 17 -23.67 -0.14 7.23
N LEU A 18 -22.89 -0.89 8.02
CA LEU A 18 -21.54 -1.30 7.63
C LEU A 18 -21.52 -2.19 6.38
N GLU A 19 -22.47 -3.12 6.27
CA GLU A 19 -22.63 -3.96 5.09
C GLU A 19 -23.00 -3.13 3.84
N ASN A 20 -23.87 -2.12 3.98
CA ASN A 20 -24.22 -1.21 2.89
C ASN A 20 -23.00 -0.39 2.43
N ILE A 21 -22.18 0.12 3.35
CA ILE A 21 -20.96 0.85 3.00
C ILE A 21 -19.97 -0.08 2.29
N ALA A 22 -19.73 -1.28 2.82
CA ALA A 22 -18.87 -2.27 2.19
C ALA A 22 -19.38 -2.68 0.79
N ALA A 23 -20.70 -2.89 0.64
CA ALA A 23 -21.33 -3.19 -0.65
C ALA A 23 -21.16 -2.07 -1.67
N SER A 24 -21.23 -0.80 -1.24
CA SER A 24 -21.02 0.36 -2.12
C SER A 24 -19.62 0.44 -2.74
N THR A 25 -18.65 -0.24 -2.13
CA THR A 25 -17.27 -0.37 -2.65
C THR A 25 -17.02 -1.68 -3.41
N GLY A 26 -18.04 -2.56 -3.49
CA GLY A 26 -17.92 -3.90 -4.08
C GLY A 26 -17.18 -4.92 -3.20
N ALA A 27 -16.81 -4.56 -1.97
CA ALA A 27 -15.99 -5.39 -1.09
C ALA A 27 -16.79 -6.43 -0.28
N LEU A 28 -18.11 -6.22 -0.09
CA LEU A 28 -18.91 -7.09 0.78
C LEU A 28 -18.79 -8.59 0.45
N PRO A 29 -18.84 -9.05 -0.82
CA PRO A 29 -18.66 -10.47 -1.13
C PRO A 29 -17.28 -11.02 -0.76
N LEU A 30 -16.23 -10.20 -0.87
CA LEU A 30 -14.88 -10.58 -0.44
C LEU A 30 -14.80 -10.69 1.08
N LEU A 31 -15.40 -9.76 1.82
CA LEU A 31 -15.43 -9.79 3.28
C LEU A 31 -16.19 -11.01 3.81
N GLN A 32 -17.34 -11.31 3.22
CA GLN A 32 -18.15 -12.48 3.60
C GLN A 32 -17.42 -13.80 3.37
N LYS A 33 -16.54 -13.87 2.36
CA LYS A 33 -15.70 -15.06 2.11
C LYS A 33 -14.45 -15.11 2.97
N SER A 34 -13.79 -13.97 3.19
CA SER A 34 -12.53 -13.92 3.96
C SER A 34 -12.75 -14.09 5.46
N PHE A 35 -13.86 -13.60 6.02
CA PHE A 35 -14.14 -13.70 7.44
C PHE A 35 -14.13 -15.15 7.98
N PRO A 36 -14.90 -16.11 7.43
CA PRO A 36 -14.87 -17.49 7.92
C PRO A 36 -13.48 -18.12 7.79
N ASN A 37 -12.73 -17.81 6.72
CA ASN A 37 -11.39 -18.36 6.48
C ASN A 37 -10.34 -17.83 7.48
N LEU A 38 -10.54 -16.63 8.00
CA LEU A 38 -9.68 -16.01 9.00
C LEU A 38 -10.13 -16.30 10.44
N SER A 39 -11.36 -16.76 10.62
CA SER A 39 -11.97 -16.98 11.93
C SER A 39 -11.63 -18.34 12.50
N ASP A 40 -11.50 -18.41 13.81
CA ASP A 40 -11.44 -19.69 14.50
C ASP A 40 -12.82 -20.39 14.45
N PRO A 41 -12.92 -21.66 13.99
CA PRO A 41 -14.21 -22.34 13.83
C PRO A 41 -14.97 -22.57 15.15
N GLN A 42 -14.29 -22.55 16.29
CA GLN A 42 -14.91 -22.77 17.60
C GLN A 42 -15.46 -21.46 18.20
N THR A 43 -14.75 -20.35 17.98
CA THR A 43 -15.14 -19.04 18.55
C THR A 43 -15.90 -18.15 17.56
N ASN A 44 -15.86 -18.47 16.26
CA ASN A 44 -16.40 -17.64 15.17
C ASN A 44 -15.89 -16.19 15.22
N ALA A 45 -14.62 -16.03 15.59
CA ALA A 45 -13.94 -14.75 15.70
C ALA A 45 -12.51 -14.85 15.15
N ILE A 46 -12.03 -13.74 14.58
CA ILE A 46 -10.67 -13.62 14.08
C ILE A 46 -9.77 -13.20 15.25
N SER A 47 -8.67 -13.91 15.46
CA SER A 47 -7.66 -13.48 16.43
C SER A 47 -6.87 -12.29 15.88
N VAL A 48 -6.46 -11.35 16.74
CA VAL A 48 -5.59 -10.23 16.36
C VAL A 48 -4.35 -10.72 15.62
N GLN A 49 -3.74 -11.81 16.10
CA GLN A 49 -2.54 -12.40 15.50
C GLN A 49 -2.80 -12.92 14.08
N THR A 50 -3.93 -13.60 13.85
CA THR A 50 -4.32 -14.09 12.52
C THR A 50 -4.46 -12.94 11.54
N LEU A 51 -5.10 -11.85 11.95
CA LEU A 51 -5.29 -10.69 11.08
C LEU A 51 -3.97 -9.92 10.85
N GLN A 52 -3.11 -9.84 11.87
CA GLN A 52 -1.77 -9.25 11.73
C GLN A 52 -0.92 -10.04 10.73
N GLN A 53 -0.99 -11.37 10.77
CA GLN A 53 -0.34 -12.24 9.78
C GLN A 53 -0.97 -12.08 8.38
N CYS A 54 -2.30 -11.96 8.32
CA CYS A 54 -3.00 -11.65 7.08
C CYS A 54 -2.48 -10.35 6.45
N PHE A 55 -2.15 -9.31 7.23
CA PHE A 55 -1.55 -8.07 6.73
C PHE A 55 -0.04 -7.98 6.91
N HIS A 56 0.66 -9.09 7.15
CA HIS A 56 2.11 -9.04 7.30
C HIS A 56 2.77 -8.85 5.92
N LEU A 57 3.72 -7.91 5.85
CA LEU A 57 4.49 -7.60 4.66
C LEU A 57 5.97 -7.52 5.04
N CYS A 58 6.77 -8.47 4.57
CA CYS A 58 8.19 -8.55 4.89
C CYS A 58 9.00 -8.88 3.64
N TYR A 59 10.12 -8.17 3.46
CA TYR A 59 11.11 -8.44 2.41
C TYR A 59 12.50 -8.35 3.03
N GLU A 60 13.24 -9.46 3.00
CA GLU A 60 14.56 -9.56 3.65
C GLU A 60 15.63 -8.75 2.92
N ASP A 61 15.58 -8.71 1.58
CA ASP A 61 16.54 -7.97 0.77
C ASP A 61 15.88 -7.29 -0.43
N PRO A 62 15.26 -6.10 -0.24
CA PRO A 62 14.69 -5.38 -1.35
C PRO A 62 15.80 -4.82 -2.26
N VAL A 63 15.68 -5.12 -3.56
CA VAL A 63 16.56 -4.60 -4.62
C VAL A 63 16.22 -3.14 -4.84
N CYS A 64 17.18 -2.23 -4.69
CA CYS A 64 16.94 -0.79 -4.78
C CYS A 64 17.59 -0.20 -6.03
N GLU A 65 16.81 0.52 -6.84
CA GLU A 65 17.31 1.27 -7.99
C GLU A 65 18.07 2.55 -7.54
N SER A 66 17.74 3.08 -6.35
CA SER A 66 18.41 4.24 -5.76
C SER A 66 19.62 3.84 -4.91
N GLN A 67 20.66 4.69 -4.88
CA GLN A 67 21.81 4.54 -3.99
C GLN A 67 21.48 4.93 -2.53
N GLN A 68 20.41 5.70 -2.32
CA GLN A 68 20.00 6.21 -1.01
C GLN A 68 18.89 5.33 -0.44
N LYS A 69 19.24 4.30 0.33
CA LYS A 69 18.30 3.38 0.98
C LYS A 69 18.34 3.56 2.51
N PRO A 70 17.33 4.17 3.14
CA PRO A 70 17.23 4.16 4.59
C PRO A 70 17.17 2.73 5.14
N GLU A 71 18.07 2.41 6.07
CA GLU A 71 18.17 1.07 6.69
C GLU A 71 16.90 0.66 7.45
N SER A 72 16.09 1.64 7.86
CA SER A 72 14.83 1.43 8.57
C SER A 72 13.72 0.84 7.69
N PHE A 73 13.84 0.92 6.36
CA PHE A 73 12.74 0.61 5.45
C PHE A 73 12.23 -0.85 5.55
N PRO A 74 13.06 -1.91 5.48
CA PRO A 74 12.56 -3.28 5.59
C PRO A 74 11.82 -3.53 6.90
N ARG A 75 12.38 -3.02 8.01
CA ARG A 75 11.78 -3.18 9.34
C ARG A 75 10.47 -2.40 9.47
N LEU A 76 10.32 -1.27 8.77
CA LEU A 76 9.07 -0.51 8.74
C LEU A 76 7.92 -1.37 8.21
N LEU A 77 8.19 -2.15 7.16
CA LEU A 77 7.20 -3.05 6.56
C LEU A 77 6.77 -4.16 7.52
N ASP A 78 7.69 -4.70 8.34
CA ASP A 78 7.38 -5.72 9.34
C ASP A 78 6.30 -5.25 10.33
N HIS A 79 6.24 -3.95 10.61
CA HIS A 79 5.24 -3.35 11.48
C HIS A 79 3.96 -2.92 10.78
N LEU A 80 3.92 -2.84 9.44
CA LEU A 80 2.77 -2.36 8.66
C LEU A 80 1.48 -3.08 9.03
N GLY A 81 1.48 -4.42 8.97
CA GLY A 81 0.30 -5.23 9.28
C GLY A 81 -0.22 -5.01 10.68
N SER A 82 0.69 -4.98 11.65
CA SER A 82 0.33 -4.70 13.04
C SER A 82 -0.23 -3.29 13.23
N SER A 83 0.28 -2.28 12.51
CA SER A 83 -0.23 -0.92 12.57
C SER A 83 -1.64 -0.79 11.98
N ILE A 84 -1.93 -1.51 10.89
CA ILE A 84 -3.28 -1.57 10.30
C ILE A 84 -4.27 -2.20 11.29
N VAL A 85 -3.91 -3.35 11.88
CA VAL A 85 -4.79 -4.07 12.82
C VAL A 85 -5.06 -3.24 14.06
N ASP A 86 -4.02 -2.69 14.69
CA ASP A 86 -4.17 -1.92 15.94
C ASP A 86 -4.98 -0.63 15.73
N LEU A 87 -4.91 -0.03 14.54
CA LEU A 87 -5.62 1.22 14.24
C LEU A 87 -7.11 1.00 13.95
N PHE A 88 -7.48 -0.09 13.27
CA PHE A 88 -8.84 -0.25 12.74
C PHE A 88 -9.64 -1.41 13.34
N PHE A 89 -8.98 -2.48 13.74
CA PHE A 89 -9.63 -3.74 14.10
C PHE A 89 -9.60 -3.94 15.61
N LEU A 90 -10.54 -3.28 16.29
CA LEU A 90 -10.72 -3.39 17.73
C LEU A 90 -11.08 -4.84 18.10
N SER A 91 -10.26 -5.44 18.97
CA SER A 91 -10.55 -6.76 19.54
C SER A 91 -11.20 -6.62 20.90
N GLU A 92 -12.32 -7.30 21.10
CA GLU A 92 -12.91 -7.49 22.42
C GLU A 92 -12.36 -8.78 23.05
N LYS A 93 -12.82 -9.14 24.27
CA LYS A 93 -12.36 -10.31 25.04
C LYS A 93 -12.49 -11.65 24.30
N GLY A 94 -13.22 -11.70 23.17
CA GLY A 94 -13.41 -12.89 22.33
C GLY A 94 -12.77 -12.83 20.95
N GLY A 95 -11.94 -11.83 20.65
CA GLY A 95 -11.40 -11.60 19.31
C GLY A 95 -12.24 -10.62 18.48
N ILE A 96 -12.02 -10.60 17.17
CA ILE A 96 -12.69 -9.72 16.22
C ILE A 96 -13.85 -10.50 15.59
N ASN A 97 -15.09 -10.17 15.98
CA ASN A 97 -16.30 -10.74 15.38
C ASN A 97 -16.61 -10.09 14.01
N TRP A 98 -17.66 -10.56 13.33
CA TRP A 98 -18.07 -10.05 12.02
C TRP A 98 -18.27 -8.54 12.01
N LEU A 99 -18.94 -7.99 13.03
CA LEU A 99 -19.21 -6.56 13.15
C LEU A 99 -17.90 -5.76 13.31
N GLY A 100 -16.99 -6.21 14.16
CA GLY A 100 -15.68 -5.59 14.36
C GLY A 100 -14.80 -5.66 13.11
N PHE A 101 -14.86 -6.77 12.37
CA PHE A 101 -14.15 -6.95 11.11
C PHE A 101 -14.67 -6.00 10.01
N LEU A 102 -16.00 -5.95 9.82
CA LEU A 102 -16.66 -4.99 8.93
C LEU A 102 -16.33 -3.54 9.31
N GLY A 103 -16.46 -3.20 10.58
CA GLY A 103 -16.19 -1.86 11.10
C GLY A 103 -14.75 -1.43 10.85
N GLY A 104 -13.79 -2.32 11.09
CA GLY A 104 -12.38 -2.08 10.79
C GLY A 104 -12.12 -1.91 9.29
N TYR A 105 -12.70 -2.77 8.45
CA TYR A 105 -12.58 -2.62 6.99
C TYR A 105 -13.16 -1.30 6.49
N VAL A 106 -14.36 -0.91 6.94
CA VAL A 106 -15.02 0.33 6.51
C VAL A 106 -14.20 1.56 6.93
N LYS A 107 -13.62 1.56 8.13
CA LYS A 107 -12.74 2.65 8.59
C LYS A 107 -11.42 2.71 7.80
N CYS A 108 -10.90 1.56 7.37
CA CYS A 108 -9.64 1.47 6.64
C CYS A 108 -9.76 1.74 5.13
N CYS A 109 -10.81 1.20 4.50
CA CYS A 109 -10.95 1.05 3.05
C CYS A 109 -12.34 1.41 2.51
N GLY A 110 -13.25 1.86 3.38
CA GLY A 110 -14.58 2.32 2.98
C GLY A 110 -14.54 3.55 2.08
N ARG A 111 -15.71 3.93 1.57
CA ARG A 111 -15.84 5.12 0.72
C ARG A 111 -15.60 6.38 1.55
N MET A 112 -14.52 7.12 1.26
CA MET A 112 -14.15 8.36 1.95
C MET A 112 -13.52 9.37 0.98
N SER A 113 -13.29 10.60 1.44
CA SER A 113 -12.60 11.63 0.65
C SER A 113 -11.12 11.29 0.51
N THR A 114 -10.46 11.75 -0.57
CA THR A 114 -9.01 11.55 -0.76
C THR A 114 -8.19 12.07 0.43
N SER A 115 -8.59 13.21 1.01
CA SER A 115 -7.96 13.78 2.20
C SER A 115 -8.01 12.81 3.38
N MET A 116 -9.18 12.22 3.64
CA MET A 116 -9.35 11.25 4.73
C MET A 116 -8.51 9.99 4.50
N SER A 117 -8.48 9.47 3.28
CA SER A 117 -7.66 8.30 2.95
C SER A 117 -6.16 8.58 3.12
N LEU A 118 -5.70 9.79 2.78
CA LEU A 118 -4.31 10.22 3.00
C LEU A 118 -4.00 10.37 4.50
N ASN A 119 -4.94 10.90 5.29
CA ASN A 119 -4.79 10.99 6.75
C ASN A 119 -4.65 9.60 7.38
N ILE A 120 -5.46 8.64 6.96
CA ILE A 120 -5.36 7.23 7.38
C ILE A 120 -3.99 6.65 7.03
N LEU A 121 -3.51 6.88 5.80
CA LEU A 121 -2.20 6.41 5.37
C LEU A 121 -1.07 6.99 6.24
N LEU A 122 -1.12 8.28 6.57
CA LEU A 122 -0.17 8.93 7.46
C LEU A 122 -0.23 8.38 8.90
N ARG A 123 -1.42 8.04 9.41
CA ARG A 123 -1.57 7.40 10.73
C ARG A 123 -0.91 6.03 10.77
N ILE A 124 -1.15 5.20 9.76
CA ILE A 124 -0.52 3.87 9.64
C ILE A 124 1.01 4.02 9.59
N PHE A 125 1.50 4.95 8.78
CA PHE A 125 2.92 5.25 8.67
C PHE A 125 3.52 5.66 10.01
N ALA A 126 2.95 6.66 10.67
CA ALA A 126 3.44 7.15 11.96
C ALA A 126 3.41 6.06 13.05
N MET A 127 2.38 5.20 13.06
CA MET A 127 2.33 4.04 13.95
C MET A 127 3.43 3.02 13.66
N ALA A 128 3.70 2.72 12.39
CA ALA A 128 4.78 1.82 12.00
C ALA A 128 6.17 2.39 12.37
N VAL A 129 6.40 3.68 12.14
CA VAL A 129 7.62 4.39 12.57
C VAL A 129 7.79 4.35 14.09
N LYS A 130 6.70 4.60 14.84
CA LYS A 130 6.74 4.53 16.31
C LYS A 130 7.06 3.12 16.82
N LYS A 131 6.53 2.08 16.17
CA LYS A 131 6.82 0.68 16.50
C LYS A 131 8.27 0.27 16.24
N LEU A 132 8.95 0.94 15.31
CA LEU A 132 10.39 0.83 15.11
C LEU A 132 11.23 1.49 16.22
N GLY A 133 10.61 2.24 17.13
CA GLY A 133 11.31 3.04 18.13
C GLY A 133 11.85 4.37 17.59
N LEU A 134 11.45 4.78 16.38
CA LEU A 134 11.79 6.08 15.81
C LEU A 134 10.77 7.14 16.24
N SER A 135 11.23 8.39 16.36
CA SER A 135 10.36 9.53 16.61
C SER A 135 9.62 9.94 15.33
N SER A 136 8.33 10.21 15.44
CA SER A 136 7.52 10.83 14.39
C SER A 136 7.19 12.25 14.82
N ASN A 137 7.40 13.22 13.92
CA ASN A 137 7.00 14.62 14.13
C ASN A 137 5.51 14.87 13.83
N LEU A 138 4.77 13.84 13.41
CA LEU A 138 3.33 13.90 13.22
C LEU A 138 2.57 13.70 14.53
N GLU A 139 1.61 14.58 14.77
CA GLU A 139 0.68 14.53 15.91
C GLU A 139 -0.76 14.38 15.41
N PHE A 140 -1.53 13.52 16.09
CA PHE A 140 -2.90 13.21 15.72
C PHE A 140 -3.83 13.54 16.88
N GLU A 141 -4.87 14.33 16.61
CA GLU A 141 -5.90 14.59 17.61
C GLU A 141 -6.72 13.30 17.88
N PRO A 142 -6.84 12.87 19.16
CA PRO A 142 -7.67 11.72 19.51
C PRO A 142 -9.15 12.06 19.30
N ASP A 143 -9.94 11.07 18.87
CA ASP A 143 -11.41 11.13 18.69
C ASP A 143 -11.96 12.12 17.65
N ASP A 144 -11.12 12.74 16.82
CA ASP A 144 -11.60 13.58 15.71
C ASP A 144 -12.03 12.73 14.50
N ALA A 145 -13.30 12.87 14.08
CA ALA A 145 -13.84 12.24 12.88
C ALA A 145 -13.16 12.71 11.60
N ASP A 146 -12.66 13.96 11.58
CA ASP A 146 -11.91 14.54 10.45
C ASP A 146 -10.40 14.30 10.55
N CYS A 147 -9.96 13.72 11.68
CA CYS A 147 -8.62 13.24 11.93
C CYS A 147 -7.54 14.30 11.70
N LYS A 148 -7.70 15.51 12.25
CA LYS A 148 -6.72 16.60 12.13
C LYS A 148 -5.30 16.14 12.49
N ILE A 149 -4.36 16.47 11.60
CA ILE A 149 -2.95 16.13 11.72
C ILE A 149 -2.14 17.41 11.83
N ASN A 150 -1.26 17.46 12.83
CA ASN A 150 -0.30 18.54 13.02
C ASN A 150 1.13 18.02 12.85
N GLY A 151 2.08 18.94 12.76
CA GLY A 151 3.50 18.63 12.66
C GLY A 151 4.05 18.65 11.23
N SER A 152 5.15 17.94 11.02
CA SER A 152 5.91 17.96 9.77
C SER A 152 6.49 16.59 9.43
N LEU A 153 6.87 16.43 8.16
CA LEU A 153 7.65 15.29 7.66
C LEU A 153 9.05 15.78 7.29
N LEU A 154 10.05 14.95 7.51
CA LEU A 154 11.33 15.09 6.82
C LEU A 154 11.26 14.45 5.42
N PRO A 155 12.12 14.86 4.48
CA PRO A 155 12.27 14.21 3.17
C PRO A 155 12.56 12.70 3.27
N SER A 156 13.30 12.29 4.30
CA SER A 156 13.55 10.87 4.62
C SER A 156 12.26 10.15 5.06
N ASP A 157 11.42 10.78 5.88
CA ASP A 157 10.10 10.25 6.25
C ASP A 157 9.20 10.10 5.02
N LEU A 158 9.23 11.10 4.13
CA LEU A 158 8.46 11.09 2.89
C LEU A 158 8.94 9.96 1.95
N LEU A 159 10.24 9.76 1.82
CA LEU A 159 10.81 8.65 1.04
C LEU A 159 10.32 7.30 1.59
N LEU A 160 10.36 7.11 2.91
CA LEU A 160 9.86 5.89 3.57
C LEU A 160 8.35 5.69 3.34
N LEU A 161 7.55 6.76 3.47
CA LEU A 161 6.11 6.75 3.23
C LEU A 161 5.80 6.32 1.79
N LEU A 162 6.45 6.94 0.80
CA LEU A 162 6.24 6.63 -0.61
C LEU A 162 6.68 5.19 -0.93
N TRP A 163 7.83 4.73 -0.42
CA TRP A 163 8.23 3.34 -0.59
C TRP A 163 7.31 2.35 0.12
N MET A 164 6.70 2.72 1.25
CA MET A 164 5.67 1.91 1.90
C MET A 164 4.44 1.77 1.00
N CYS A 165 3.98 2.86 0.38
CA CYS A 165 2.90 2.84 -0.61
C CYS A 165 3.25 1.97 -1.82
N TRP A 166 4.47 2.12 -2.34
CA TRP A 166 4.96 1.29 -3.42
C TRP A 166 4.99 -0.20 -3.04
N ALA A 167 5.49 -0.56 -1.86
CA ALA A 167 5.54 -1.94 -1.40
C ALA A 167 4.15 -2.57 -1.24
N MET A 168 3.18 -1.79 -0.76
CA MET A 168 1.77 -2.18 -0.70
C MET A 168 1.21 -2.45 -2.10
N LEU A 169 1.44 -1.54 -3.05
CA LEU A 169 0.98 -1.69 -4.44
C LEU A 169 1.69 -2.85 -5.16
N TRP A 170 3.01 -2.98 -4.98
CA TRP A 170 3.81 -4.09 -5.49
C TRP A 170 3.26 -5.42 -5.00
N ASN A 171 2.98 -5.53 -3.70
CA ASN A 171 2.38 -6.73 -3.13
C ASN A 171 1.00 -7.02 -3.74
N ALA A 172 0.16 -5.99 -3.89
CA ALA A 172 -1.17 -6.13 -4.47
C ALA A 172 -1.14 -6.68 -5.91
N ARG A 173 -0.10 -6.32 -6.67
CA ARG A 173 0.03 -6.62 -8.12
C ARG A 173 0.84 -7.87 -8.43
N THR A 174 1.84 -8.20 -7.62
CA THR A 174 2.80 -9.28 -7.90
C THR A 174 2.53 -10.57 -7.15
N LEU A 175 1.78 -10.51 -6.05
CA LEU A 175 1.52 -11.68 -5.23
C LEU A 175 0.52 -12.61 -5.95
N LYS A 176 1.03 -13.70 -6.54
CA LYS A 176 0.23 -14.84 -7.00
C LYS A 176 -0.06 -15.78 -5.83
N SER A 177 -1.16 -16.51 -5.90
CA SER A 177 -1.69 -17.39 -4.83
C SER A 177 -0.73 -18.53 -4.42
N SER A 178 0.23 -18.91 -5.28
CA SER A 178 1.07 -20.10 -5.04
C SER A 178 2.60 -19.92 -5.05
N GLU A 179 3.19 -18.76 -5.40
CA GLU A 179 4.65 -18.71 -5.56
C GLU A 179 5.35 -17.46 -5.00
N ARG A 180 6.30 -17.79 -4.10
CA ARG A 180 7.58 -17.15 -3.73
C ARG A 180 7.54 -15.70 -3.21
N LYS A 181 8.33 -15.50 -2.14
CA LYS A 181 8.98 -14.23 -1.76
C LYS A 181 9.70 -13.67 -3.00
N GLY A 182 8.99 -12.97 -3.88
CA GLY A 182 9.62 -12.14 -4.89
C GLY A 182 10.39 -11.04 -4.18
N ASN A 183 11.59 -10.73 -4.64
CA ASN A 183 12.34 -9.60 -4.09
C ASN A 183 11.57 -8.32 -4.40
N LEU A 184 11.26 -7.53 -3.36
CA LEU A 184 10.68 -6.20 -3.55
C LEU A 184 11.69 -5.34 -4.30
N LEU A 185 11.29 -4.85 -5.47
CA LEU A 185 12.07 -3.88 -6.21
C LEU A 185 11.65 -2.48 -5.78
N LEU A 186 12.57 -1.66 -5.28
CA LEU A 186 12.35 -0.28 -4.89
C LEU A 186 12.79 0.66 -6.02
N PRO A 187 11.86 1.38 -6.66
CA PRO A 187 12.19 2.31 -7.71
C PRO A 187 12.87 3.56 -7.16
N ASP A 188 13.68 4.21 -8.01
CA ASP A 188 14.19 5.55 -7.72
C ASP A 188 13.08 6.60 -7.85
N ILE A 189 12.63 7.10 -6.70
CA ILE A 189 11.55 8.08 -6.56
C ILE A 189 12.04 9.43 -6.05
N ASN A 190 13.35 9.70 -6.14
CA ASN A 190 13.95 10.94 -5.65
C ASN A 190 13.29 12.17 -6.28
N HIS A 191 12.96 12.11 -7.57
CA HIS A 191 12.24 13.18 -8.28
C HIS A 191 10.86 13.49 -7.68
N LEU A 192 10.13 12.48 -7.17
CA LEU A 192 8.82 12.65 -6.55
C LEU A 192 8.95 13.28 -5.16
N VAL A 193 9.93 12.84 -4.37
CA VAL A 193 10.26 13.44 -3.07
C VAL A 193 10.64 14.91 -3.24
N LEU A 194 11.55 15.21 -4.18
CA LEU A 194 12.00 16.58 -4.46
C LEU A 194 10.86 17.47 -4.95
N SER A 195 9.92 16.94 -5.74
CA SER A 195 8.71 17.69 -6.12
C SER A 195 7.90 18.12 -4.89
N ALA A 196 7.74 17.25 -3.90
CA ALA A 196 7.06 17.60 -2.65
C ALA A 196 7.86 18.61 -1.83
N VAL A 197 9.19 18.45 -1.75
CA VAL A 197 10.08 19.40 -1.05
C VAL A 197 9.92 20.80 -1.65
N VAL A 198 10.01 20.95 -2.97
CA VAL A 198 9.83 22.24 -3.65
C VAL A 198 8.45 22.84 -3.41
N ALA A 199 7.40 22.01 -3.34
CA ALA A 199 6.03 22.47 -3.12
C ALA A 199 5.73 22.85 -1.66
N CYS A 200 6.41 22.22 -0.69
CA CYS A 200 6.04 22.29 0.72
C CYS A 200 7.03 23.08 1.58
N ALA A 201 8.31 23.03 1.26
CA ALA A 201 9.33 23.70 2.03
C ALA A 201 9.40 25.19 1.67
N GLU A 202 9.71 26.02 2.67
CA GLU A 202 10.06 27.42 2.47
C GLU A 202 11.56 27.48 2.13
N VAL A 203 11.91 26.99 0.94
CA VAL A 203 13.32 26.92 0.52
C VAL A 203 13.69 28.24 -0.15
N ASP A 204 14.75 28.89 0.35
CA ASP A 204 15.44 29.95 -0.39
C ASP A 204 15.97 29.36 -1.72
N SER A 205 16.03 30.18 -2.77
CA SER A 205 16.29 29.79 -4.17
C SER A 205 17.66 29.11 -4.49
N SER A 206 18.38 28.61 -3.47
CA SER A 206 19.72 28.02 -3.56
C SER A 206 19.76 26.48 -3.51
N PHE A 207 18.62 25.80 -3.60
CA PHE A 207 18.56 24.34 -3.53
C PHE A 207 19.10 23.67 -4.80
N ASP A 208 20.23 22.95 -4.69
CA ASP A 208 20.72 22.11 -5.79
C ASP A 208 19.86 20.86 -5.93
N LEU A 209 18.82 20.98 -6.76
CA LEU A 209 17.86 19.92 -7.07
C LEU A 209 18.49 18.72 -7.79
N TRP A 210 19.69 18.86 -8.37
CA TRP A 210 20.29 17.83 -9.20
C TRP A 210 21.15 16.84 -8.42
N ASN A 211 21.71 17.25 -7.28
CA ASN A 211 22.58 16.42 -6.42
C ASN A 211 22.16 16.47 -4.94
N CYS A 212 20.86 16.39 -4.68
CA CYS A 212 20.34 16.43 -3.31
C CYS A 212 20.49 15.09 -2.58
N ASP A 213 21.12 15.12 -1.40
CA ASP A 213 21.02 14.04 -0.42
C ASP A 213 19.69 14.15 0.34
N ILE A 214 18.71 13.36 -0.09
CA ILE A 214 17.36 13.35 0.51
C ILE A 214 17.43 12.87 1.97
N VAL A 215 18.30 11.91 2.28
CA VAL A 215 18.35 11.29 3.61
C VAL A 215 18.96 12.26 4.63
N GLY A 216 19.95 13.05 4.20
CA GLY A 216 20.58 14.08 5.02
C GLY A 216 19.84 15.42 5.08
N LEU A 217 18.72 15.58 4.37
CA LEU A 217 18.03 16.87 4.27
C LEU A 217 17.11 17.11 5.48
N ASP A 218 17.42 18.13 6.28
CA ASP A 218 16.70 18.49 7.51
C ASP A 218 15.63 19.60 7.30
N VAL A 219 15.07 19.69 6.09
CA VAL A 219 14.02 20.66 5.81
C VAL A 219 12.67 20.12 6.28
N GLN A 220 11.93 20.88 7.07
CA GLN A 220 10.61 20.45 7.53
C GLN A 220 9.56 20.69 6.44
N LEU A 221 8.77 19.65 6.16
CA LEU A 221 7.62 19.71 5.26
C LEU A 221 6.34 19.75 6.11
N PRO A 222 5.69 20.91 6.30
CA PRO A 222 4.47 20.99 7.10
C PRO A 222 3.39 20.06 6.54
N VAL A 223 2.76 19.25 7.40
CA VAL A 223 1.84 18.19 6.95
C VAL A 223 0.67 18.71 6.13
N GLY A 224 0.15 19.91 6.46
CA GLY A 224 -0.91 20.55 5.68
C GLY A 224 -0.49 20.89 4.24
N LYS A 225 0.75 21.36 4.04
CA LYS A 225 1.31 21.63 2.70
C LYS A 225 1.53 20.32 1.95
N PHE A 226 2.05 19.29 2.63
CA PHE A 226 2.20 17.95 2.06
C PHE A 226 0.87 17.34 1.61
N LEU A 227 -0.17 17.40 2.44
CA LEU A 227 -1.50 16.89 2.09
C LEU A 227 -2.06 17.60 0.85
N ASN A 228 -1.90 18.92 0.76
CA ASN A 228 -2.29 19.68 -0.42
C ASN A 228 -1.49 19.26 -1.67
N TRP A 229 -0.18 19.06 -1.55
CA TRP A 229 0.64 18.51 -2.64
C TRP A 229 0.17 17.11 -3.05
N ALA A 230 -0.10 16.22 -2.09
CA ALA A 230 -0.53 14.85 -2.37
C ALA A 230 -1.89 14.82 -3.08
N ILE A 231 -2.85 15.64 -2.63
CA ILE A 231 -4.17 15.74 -3.27
C ILE A 231 -4.07 16.26 -4.71
N THR A 232 -3.16 17.19 -4.98
CA THR A 232 -3.03 17.83 -6.30
C THR A 232 -2.16 17.03 -7.26
N THR A 233 -1.10 16.39 -6.76
CA THR A 233 -0.06 15.75 -7.59
C THR A 233 -0.17 14.23 -7.60
N ALA A 234 -0.56 13.63 -6.48
CA ALA A 234 -0.59 12.18 -6.28
C ALA A 234 -1.91 11.69 -5.64
N PRO A 235 -3.10 12.09 -6.15
CA PRO A 235 -4.38 11.83 -5.48
C PRO A 235 -4.70 10.35 -5.26
N ILE A 236 -4.11 9.44 -6.04
CA ILE A 236 -4.34 7.99 -5.89
C ILE A 236 -3.33 7.31 -4.96
N LEU A 237 -2.43 8.05 -4.30
CA LEU A 237 -1.43 7.47 -3.40
C LEU A 237 -2.07 6.60 -2.31
N SER A 238 -3.21 7.04 -1.77
CA SER A 238 -3.95 6.31 -0.74
C SER A 238 -4.64 5.04 -1.26
N ASP A 239 -4.85 4.91 -2.58
CA ASP A 239 -5.40 3.68 -3.18
C ASP A 239 -4.46 2.49 -3.01
N CYS A 240 -3.16 2.72 -2.77
CA CYS A 240 -2.19 1.66 -2.48
C CYS A 240 -2.61 0.83 -1.26
N LEU A 241 -3.15 1.48 -0.22
CA LEU A 241 -3.64 0.81 0.99
C LEU A 241 -4.85 -0.07 0.68
N THR A 242 -5.85 0.48 0.00
CA THR A 242 -7.08 -0.25 -0.34
C THR A 242 -6.81 -1.44 -1.25
N GLN A 243 -5.95 -1.27 -2.26
CA GLN A 243 -5.53 -2.37 -3.14
C GLN A 243 -4.79 -3.46 -2.35
N TYR A 244 -3.91 -3.05 -1.43
CA TYR A 244 -3.17 -3.97 -0.57
C TYR A 244 -4.11 -4.77 0.35
N VAL A 245 -4.96 -4.11 1.14
CA VAL A 245 -5.89 -4.77 2.07
C VAL A 245 -6.80 -5.74 1.32
N ASN A 246 -7.38 -5.31 0.20
CA ASN A 246 -8.24 -6.18 -0.61
C ASN A 246 -7.49 -7.39 -1.17
N ARG A 247 -6.26 -7.20 -1.66
CA ARG A 247 -5.47 -8.33 -2.17
C ARG A 247 -5.13 -9.33 -1.06
N ARG A 248 -4.74 -8.85 0.13
CA ARG A 248 -4.42 -9.72 1.27
C ARG A 248 -5.63 -10.53 1.74
N LEU A 249 -6.80 -9.90 1.83
CA LEU A 249 -8.06 -10.60 2.12
C LEU A 249 -8.47 -11.58 1.00
N GLN A 250 -8.16 -11.26 -0.26
CA GLN A 250 -8.45 -12.18 -1.37
C GLN A 250 -7.58 -13.45 -1.29
N ILE A 251 -6.32 -13.31 -0.87
CA ILE A 251 -5.41 -14.46 -0.74
C ILE A 251 -5.86 -15.41 0.37
N SER A 252 -6.42 -14.90 1.47
CA SER A 252 -6.98 -15.76 2.51
C SER A 252 -8.19 -16.58 2.02
N VAL A 253 -8.83 -16.16 0.93
CA VAL A 253 -9.87 -16.94 0.25
C VAL A 253 -9.26 -17.98 -0.69
N LEU A 254 -8.26 -17.61 -1.48
CA LEU A 254 -7.65 -18.49 -2.49
C LEU A 254 -6.78 -19.62 -1.91
N ALA A 255 -6.27 -19.48 -0.69
CA ALA A 255 -5.46 -20.51 -0.03
C ALA A 255 -6.22 -21.84 0.19
N GLU A 256 -7.55 -21.85 0.10
CA GLU A 256 -8.37 -23.07 0.14
C GLU A 256 -8.57 -23.73 -1.23
N ASP A 257 -8.46 -22.98 -2.34
CA ASP A 257 -8.78 -23.46 -3.69
C ASP A 257 -7.58 -24.15 -4.40
N GLU A 258 -6.33 -23.90 -3.97
CA GLU A 258 -5.10 -24.36 -4.66
C GLU A 258 -4.48 -25.66 -4.11
N ALA A 259 -5.26 -26.55 -3.48
CA ALA A 259 -4.78 -27.89 -3.12
C ALA A 259 -4.52 -28.82 -4.33
N GLY A 260 -4.64 -28.34 -5.57
CA GLY A 260 -4.41 -29.14 -6.77
C GLY A 260 -3.89 -28.34 -7.95
N SER A 261 -2.72 -28.76 -8.45
CA SER A 261 -2.12 -28.47 -9.76
C SER A 261 -1.28 -27.19 -9.88
N SER A 262 0.04 -27.38 -9.87
CA SER A 262 1.04 -26.36 -10.23
C SER A 262 1.79 -26.83 -11.47
N GLU A 263 1.70 -26.07 -12.57
CA GLU A 263 2.68 -26.15 -13.66
C GLU A 263 3.68 -25.00 -13.47
N SER A 264 4.93 -25.37 -13.25
CA SER A 264 6.04 -24.44 -13.01
C SER A 264 6.48 -23.79 -14.32
N ILE A 265 6.66 -22.47 -14.32
CA ILE A 265 7.51 -21.79 -15.31
C ILE A 265 8.67 -21.15 -14.55
N SER A 266 9.85 -21.75 -14.64
CA SER A 266 11.08 -21.15 -14.12
C SER A 266 11.59 -20.09 -15.09
N GLY A 267 11.52 -18.83 -14.71
CA GLY A 267 12.32 -17.76 -15.31
C GLY A 267 13.47 -17.40 -14.39
N ASP A 268 14.71 -17.58 -14.86
CA ASP A 268 15.91 -17.08 -14.18
C ASP A 268 15.94 -15.55 -14.27
N MET A 269 16.06 -14.89 -13.12
CA MET A 269 16.27 -13.44 -13.04
C MET A 269 17.70 -13.11 -13.48
N SER A 270 17.90 -12.74 -14.74
CA SER A 270 19.19 -12.24 -15.24
C SER A 270 19.33 -10.74 -14.97
N PRO A 271 20.38 -10.27 -14.26
CA PRO A 271 20.55 -8.86 -13.94
C PRO A 271 21.32 -8.09 -15.02
N ASN A 272 21.29 -8.50 -16.29
CA ASN A 272 22.12 -7.89 -17.34
C ASN A 272 21.41 -7.75 -18.69
N ALA A 273 20.59 -6.71 -18.82
CA ALA A 273 20.37 -6.04 -20.10
C ALA A 273 20.04 -4.57 -19.82
N SER A 274 20.98 -3.67 -20.08
CA SER A 274 20.78 -2.23 -20.02
C SER A 274 19.84 -1.80 -21.16
N GLN A 275 18.53 -1.98 -20.97
CA GLN A 275 17.51 -1.39 -21.83
C GLN A 275 17.28 0.04 -21.35
N ALA A 276 17.57 1.02 -22.20
CA ALA A 276 17.25 2.42 -21.93
C ALA A 276 15.73 2.59 -22.07
N LEU A 277 15.00 2.47 -20.97
CA LEU A 277 13.57 2.79 -20.91
C LEU A 277 13.40 4.30 -20.95
N LEU A 278 12.46 4.79 -21.79
CA LEU A 278 12.15 6.22 -21.90
C LEU A 278 11.57 6.79 -20.59
N LEU A 279 10.99 5.92 -19.75
CA LEU A 279 10.60 6.21 -18.37
C LEU A 279 11.23 5.20 -17.42
N THR A 280 11.93 5.67 -16.40
CA THR A 280 12.33 4.81 -15.27
C THR A 280 11.09 4.36 -14.50
N ARG A 281 11.19 3.23 -13.79
CA ARG A 281 10.08 2.65 -13.02
C ARG A 281 9.51 3.64 -12.01
N GLY A 282 10.37 4.41 -11.34
CA GLY A 282 9.94 5.47 -10.43
C GLY A 282 9.19 6.62 -11.12
N ARG A 283 9.64 7.05 -12.30
CA ARG A 283 8.94 8.10 -13.08
C ARG A 283 7.59 7.61 -13.59
N ALA A 284 7.53 6.38 -14.09
CA ALA A 284 6.29 5.74 -14.50
C ALA A 284 5.31 5.65 -13.33
N TRP A 285 5.78 5.23 -12.15
CA TRP A 285 4.94 5.21 -10.95
C TRP A 285 4.46 6.62 -10.55
N ALA A 286 5.35 7.61 -10.49
CA ALA A 286 4.96 8.99 -10.17
C ALA A 286 3.89 9.54 -11.13
N ILE A 287 4.01 9.27 -12.44
CA ILE A 287 2.99 9.64 -13.44
C ILE A 287 1.69 8.89 -13.17
N SER A 288 1.76 7.61 -12.81
CA SER A 288 0.56 6.81 -12.51
C SER A 288 -0.21 7.34 -11.30
N LEU A 289 0.46 8.03 -10.36
CA LEU A 289 -0.17 8.61 -9.17
C LEU A 289 -1.06 9.84 -9.48
N ALA A 290 -0.95 10.41 -10.67
CA ALA A 290 -1.77 11.53 -11.14
C ALA A 290 -3.21 11.08 -11.47
N PRO A 291 -4.15 12.01 -11.76
CA PRO A 291 -5.57 11.69 -11.95
C PRO A 291 -5.84 10.57 -12.96
N ARG A 292 -6.78 9.69 -12.59
CA ARG A 292 -7.10 8.44 -13.29
C ARG A 292 -7.45 8.68 -14.76
N SER A 293 -6.68 8.09 -15.65
CA SER A 293 -7.06 7.83 -17.03
C SER A 293 -6.86 6.35 -17.32
N THR A 294 -7.44 5.83 -18.40
CA THR A 294 -7.20 4.45 -18.86
C THR A 294 -5.71 4.17 -19.08
N ILE A 295 -4.91 5.21 -19.28
CA ILE A 295 -3.45 5.17 -19.45
C ILE A 295 -2.74 4.77 -18.14
N THR A 296 -3.31 5.09 -16.97
CA THR A 296 -2.71 4.80 -15.66
C THR A 296 -2.44 3.30 -15.47
N GLU A 297 -3.39 2.44 -15.85
CA GLU A 297 -3.25 0.98 -15.71
C GLU A 297 -2.18 0.42 -16.68
N GLU A 298 -2.07 0.97 -17.88
CA GLU A 298 -1.02 0.58 -18.83
C GLU A 298 0.37 0.99 -18.34
N ILE A 299 0.52 2.19 -17.77
CA ILE A 299 1.77 2.64 -17.16
C ILE A 299 2.14 1.74 -15.97
N LEU A 300 1.17 1.38 -15.12
CA LEU A 300 1.41 0.52 -13.97
C LEU A 300 1.85 -0.90 -14.38
N LYS A 301 1.33 -1.48 -15.47
CA LYS A 301 1.81 -2.81 -15.94
C LYS A 301 3.32 -2.81 -16.19
N LEU A 302 3.85 -1.73 -16.76
CA LEU A 302 5.28 -1.56 -17.02
C LEU A 302 6.08 -1.47 -15.72
N CYS A 303 5.50 -0.89 -14.67
CA CYS A 303 6.11 -0.79 -13.35
C CYS A 303 6.36 -2.14 -12.69
N PHE A 304 5.58 -3.18 -13.00
CA PHE A 304 5.65 -4.50 -12.35
C PHE A 304 6.21 -5.62 -13.24
N SER A 305 6.44 -5.37 -14.54
CA SER A 305 7.06 -6.37 -15.41
C SER A 305 8.55 -6.51 -15.09
N ALA A 306 8.98 -7.73 -14.74
CA ALA A 306 10.39 -8.09 -14.57
C ALA A 306 11.07 -8.44 -15.90
N ASP A 307 10.29 -8.84 -16.92
CA ASP A 307 10.76 -9.24 -18.24
C ASP A 307 10.17 -8.34 -19.34
N ILE A 308 10.97 -7.45 -19.89
CA ILE A 308 10.72 -6.88 -21.23
C ILE A 308 11.54 -7.67 -22.24
N VAL A 309 11.40 -9.00 -22.20
CA VAL A 309 11.93 -9.93 -23.22
C VAL A 309 10.80 -10.51 -24.08
N GLY A 310 9.54 -10.28 -23.72
CA GLY A 310 8.39 -10.57 -24.58
C GLY A 310 8.13 -9.43 -25.58
N THR A 311 7.94 -9.79 -26.84
CA THR A 311 7.44 -8.96 -27.95
C THR A 311 6.10 -8.31 -27.61
N ASP A 312 6.10 -7.24 -26.83
CA ASP A 312 4.95 -6.34 -26.72
C ASP A 312 5.25 -5.07 -27.53
N GLU A 313 4.48 -4.89 -28.61
CA GLU A 313 4.59 -3.88 -29.67
C GLU A 313 4.26 -2.45 -29.19
N ASN A 314 4.40 -2.15 -27.90
CA ASN A 314 4.20 -0.81 -27.37
C ASN A 314 5.45 0.05 -27.66
N LEU A 315 5.52 0.52 -28.91
CA LEU A 315 6.57 1.31 -29.55
C LEU A 315 6.94 2.62 -28.84
N LEU A 316 6.22 3.05 -27.81
CA LEU A 316 6.50 4.31 -27.12
C LEU A 316 7.77 4.30 -26.25
N TYR A 317 8.40 3.14 -26.01
CA TYR A 317 9.36 3.01 -24.91
C TYR A 317 10.68 2.27 -25.20
N ARG A 318 11.00 1.92 -26.46
CA ARG A 318 12.27 1.24 -26.80
C ARG A 318 13.27 2.17 -27.51
N PHE A 319 14.45 2.36 -26.91
CA PHE A 319 15.69 2.53 -27.67
C PHE A 319 16.63 1.36 -27.38
N VAL A 320 17.14 0.74 -28.44
CA VAL A 320 18.31 -0.13 -28.36
C VAL A 320 19.51 0.80 -28.54
N ILE A 321 20.27 1.07 -27.48
CA ILE A 321 21.64 1.54 -27.67
C ILE A 321 22.43 0.33 -28.13
N SER A 322 22.59 0.20 -29.45
CA SER A 322 23.56 -0.73 -30.02
C SER A 322 24.96 -0.21 -29.66
N PRO A 323 25.82 -0.98 -28.99
CA PRO A 323 27.24 -0.66 -28.96
C PRO A 323 27.80 -1.02 -30.33
N LEU A 324 27.65 -0.12 -31.29
CA LEU A 324 28.31 -0.21 -32.58
C LEU A 324 29.30 0.95 -32.72
N ILE A 325 30.55 0.54 -32.54
CA ILE A 325 31.77 1.03 -33.20
C ILE A 325 32.66 1.99 -32.37
N LEU A 326 33.75 1.38 -31.88
CA LEU A 326 35.08 1.88 -31.49
C LEU A 326 35.22 2.86 -30.32
#